data_AF-A0A8C2TV44-F1
#
_entry.id   AF-A0A8C2TV44-F1
#
_cell.length_a   1.000
_cell.length_b   1.000
_cell.length_c   1.000
_cell.angle_alpha   90.00
_cell.angle_beta   90.00
_cell.angle_gamma   90.00
#
_symmetry.space_group_name_H-M   'P 1'
#
loop_
_entity.id
_entity.type
_entity.pdbx_description
1 polymer ?
#
loop_
_entity_poly.entity_id
_entity_poly.type
_entity_poly.pdbx_seq_one_letter_code
_entity_poly.pdbx_strand_id
1 'polypeptide(L)'
;MPHSEHRAGAHGSSSFLGQDGGSSNSSKGAVWGWGLEGVLVLLLHTLRYFQTAMTDPGPELPWFFEVGYVDGEIFMHYNSTGRRYVPRTEWIKAPGAVDP
;
A
#
# COMPACT_ATOMS: atom_id res chain seq x y z
N MET A 1 35.92 35.91 -29.91
CA MET A 1 37.14 36.46 -29.30
C MET A 1 36.90 36.61 -27.81
N PRO A 2 37.87 36.20 -26.99
CA PRO A 2 37.83 36.22 -25.52
C PRO A 2 38.26 37.58 -24.98
N HIS A 3 38.06 37.84 -23.69
CA HIS A 3 39.02 38.66 -22.95
C HIS A 3 39.22 38.14 -21.52
N SER A 4 40.49 37.94 -21.25
CA SER A 4 41.24 37.44 -20.10
C SER A 4 41.29 38.44 -18.93
N GLU A 5 41.18 37.93 -17.69
CA GLU A 5 42.24 37.81 -16.65
C GLU A 5 42.64 39.09 -15.90
N HIS A 6 42.75 38.96 -14.57
CA HIS A 6 43.89 39.34 -13.71
C HIS A 6 43.44 39.19 -12.23
N ARG A 7 44.23 38.83 -11.21
CA ARG A 7 45.52 38.15 -11.04
C ARG A 7 45.72 38.07 -9.51
N ALA A 8 46.20 36.92 -9.05
CA ALA A 8 47.04 36.64 -7.88
C ALA A 8 46.72 37.18 -6.47
N GLY A 9 46.71 36.25 -5.52
CA GLY A 9 47.25 36.42 -4.18
C GLY A 9 47.94 35.12 -3.76
N ALA A 10 49.26 35.16 -3.62
CA ALA A 10 50.13 34.02 -3.30
C ALA A 10 50.58 34.10 -1.84
N HIS A 11 50.40 33.03 -1.06
CA HIS A 11 51.14 32.72 0.18
C HIS A 11 51.08 31.19 0.33
N GLY A 12 52.18 30.43 0.14
CA GLY A 12 53.18 30.08 1.17
C GLY A 12 52.61 29.08 2.18
N SER A 13 53.19 27.96 2.60
CA SER A 13 54.47 27.28 2.37
C SER A 13 54.35 25.89 3.04
N SER A 14 55.29 25.02 2.70
CA SER A 14 55.89 24.01 3.60
C SER A 14 55.15 22.69 3.87
N SER A 15 55.91 21.66 3.54
CA SER A 15 55.78 20.23 3.73
C SER A 15 55.96 19.72 5.16
N PHE A 16 55.48 18.48 5.33
CA PHE A 16 56.09 17.35 6.04
C PHE A 16 55.91 17.18 7.56
N LEU A 17 55.41 15.97 7.87
CA LEU A 17 55.68 15.10 9.02
C LEU A 17 55.10 15.51 10.39
N GLY A 18 53.89 15.02 10.64
CA GLY A 18 53.46 14.57 11.96
C GLY A 18 53.07 13.10 11.84
N GLN A 19 53.89 12.21 12.39
CA GLN A 19 53.52 10.81 12.65
C GLN A 19 52.86 10.77 14.03
N ASP A 20 51.55 10.58 14.06
CA ASP A 20 50.80 10.22 15.25
C ASP A 20 50.34 8.76 15.10
N GLY A 21 51.08 7.89 15.79
CA GLY A 21 50.75 6.49 15.96
C GLY A 21 49.47 6.31 16.76
N GLY A 22 48.62 5.41 16.28
CA GLY A 22 47.45 4.91 16.99
C GLY A 22 47.21 3.46 16.61
N SER A 23 47.69 2.56 17.46
CA SER A 23 47.51 1.10 17.35
C SER A 23 46.02 0.74 17.25
N SER A 24 45.58 0.27 16.08
CA SER A 24 44.25 -0.28 15.89
C SER A 24 44.20 -1.69 16.48
N ASN A 25 43.63 -1.82 17.69
CA ASN A 25 43.24 -3.12 18.21
C ASN A 25 41.90 -3.52 17.57
N SER A 26 41.97 -4.55 16.72
CA SER A 26 40.84 -5.21 16.08
C SER A 26 39.95 -5.91 17.12
N SER A 27 38.74 -5.40 17.30
CA SER A 27 37.66 -6.11 17.97
C SER A 27 36.65 -6.55 16.91
N LYS A 28 36.78 -7.78 16.41
CA LYS A 28 35.72 -8.44 15.64
C LYS A 28 34.54 -8.72 16.58
N GLY A 29 33.58 -7.79 16.64
CA GLY A 29 32.28 -8.03 17.27
C GLY A 29 31.44 -8.93 16.38
N ALA A 30 31.20 -10.17 16.80
CA ALA A 30 30.26 -11.07 16.18
C ALA A 30 28.83 -10.53 16.39
N VAL A 31 28.17 -10.13 15.31
CA VAL A 31 26.74 -9.81 15.32
C VAL A 31 25.99 -11.11 15.12
N TRP A 32 25.36 -11.62 16.17
CA TRP A 32 24.47 -12.77 16.09
C TRP A 32 23.19 -12.34 15.37
N GLY A 33 23.09 -12.70 14.09
CA GLY A 33 21.92 -12.43 13.26
C GLY A 33 20.73 -13.29 13.69
N TRP A 34 19.94 -12.79 14.63
CA TRP A 34 18.57 -13.26 14.80
C TRP A 34 17.69 -12.51 13.80
N GLY A 35 17.55 -13.08 12.61
CA GLY A 35 16.56 -12.65 11.62
C GLY A 35 15.17 -13.12 12.06
N LEU A 36 14.47 -12.29 12.84
CA LEU A 36 13.04 -12.43 13.03
C LEU A 36 12.32 -11.43 12.11
N GLU A 37 12.40 -11.65 10.80
CA GLU A 37 11.46 -11.05 9.85
C GLU A 37 10.19 -11.92 9.84
N GLY A 38 9.48 -11.90 10.97
CA GLY A 38 8.11 -12.36 11.01
C GLY A 38 7.24 -11.26 10.42
N VAL A 39 6.97 -11.32 9.12
CA VAL A 39 5.96 -10.46 8.50
C VAL A 39 4.64 -10.76 9.19
N LEU A 40 4.20 -9.85 10.06
CA LEU A 40 2.82 -9.80 10.53
C LEU A 40 1.94 -9.62 9.29
N VAL A 41 1.33 -10.70 8.80
CA VAL A 41 0.18 -10.58 7.93
C VAL A 41 -0.91 -9.96 8.80
N LEU A 42 -1.05 -8.64 8.72
CA LEU A 42 -2.16 -7.94 9.33
C LEU A 42 -3.43 -8.44 8.63
N LEU A 43 -4.14 -9.38 9.25
CA LEU A 43 -5.40 -9.93 8.74
C LEU A 43 -6.50 -8.88 8.95
N LEU A 44 -6.57 -7.93 8.01
CA LEU A 44 -7.62 -6.92 7.98
C LEU A 44 -8.75 -7.42 7.10
N HIS A 45 -9.95 -7.42 7.67
CA HIS A 45 -11.16 -7.67 6.90
C HIS A 45 -11.64 -6.37 6.25
N THR A 46 -12.16 -6.46 5.04
CA THR A 46 -12.64 -5.32 4.27
C THR A 46 -14.08 -5.53 3.84
N LEU A 47 -14.91 -4.52 4.07
CA LEU A 47 -16.29 -4.46 3.58
C LEU A 47 -16.38 -3.30 2.59
N ARG A 48 -16.83 -3.56 1.36
CA ARG A 48 -16.94 -2.54 0.30
C ARG A 48 -18.26 -2.62 -0.43
N TYR A 49 -18.90 -1.47 -0.62
CA TYR A 49 -20.11 -1.31 -1.41
C TYR A 49 -19.82 -0.52 -2.68
N PHE A 50 -20.37 -0.98 -3.79
CA PHE A 50 -20.37 -0.25 -5.06
C PHE A 50 -21.80 0.06 -5.43
N GLN A 51 -22.10 1.35 -5.58
CA GLN A 51 -23.41 1.84 -5.98
C GLN A 51 -23.28 2.51 -7.34
N THR A 52 -24.24 2.25 -8.22
CA THR A 52 -24.29 2.87 -9.54
C THR A 52 -25.71 3.31 -9.81
N ALA A 53 -25.86 4.59 -10.15
CA ALA A 53 -27.12 5.21 -10.55
C ALA A 53 -26.97 5.75 -11.98
N MET A 54 -27.96 5.48 -12.82
CA MET A 54 -28.01 5.88 -14.23
C MET A 54 -29.30 6.64 -14.49
N THR A 55 -29.22 7.79 -15.15
CA THR A 55 -30.39 8.59 -15.54
C THR A 55 -31.11 8.03 -16.76
N ASP A 56 -30.35 7.39 -17.65
CA ASP A 56 -30.85 6.69 -18.84
C ASP A 56 -30.16 5.32 -18.94
N PRO A 57 -30.67 4.30 -18.24
CA PRO A 57 -30.06 2.98 -18.22
C PRO A 57 -30.25 2.22 -19.55
N GLY A 58 -31.09 2.71 -20.47
CA GLY A 58 -31.57 1.94 -21.61
C GLY A 58 -32.72 0.98 -21.24
N PRO A 59 -33.35 0.34 -22.24
CA PRO A 59 -34.44 -0.58 -22.01
C PRO A 59 -33.96 -1.79 -21.19
N GLU A 60 -34.79 -2.24 -20.25
CA GLU A 60 -34.61 -3.44 -19.41
C GLU A 60 -33.47 -3.41 -18.37
N LEU A 61 -32.64 -2.37 -18.36
CA LEU A 61 -31.59 -2.21 -17.36
C LEU A 61 -32.09 -1.45 -16.12
N PRO A 62 -31.69 -1.85 -14.90
CA PRO A 62 -32.07 -1.15 -13.69
C PRO A 62 -31.40 0.22 -13.65
N TRP A 63 -32.16 1.28 -13.36
CA TRP A 63 -31.61 2.62 -13.19
C TRP A 63 -30.67 2.73 -11.97
N PHE A 64 -30.71 1.78 -11.04
CA PHE A 64 -29.81 1.72 -9.89
C PHE A 64 -29.50 0.28 -9.49
N PHE A 65 -28.25 0.03 -9.11
CA PHE A 65 -27.84 -1.23 -8.50
C PHE A 65 -26.71 -1.02 -7.48
N GLU A 66 -26.61 -1.97 -6.57
CA GLU A 66 -25.58 -2.03 -5.53
C GLU A 66 -25.01 -3.44 -5.40
N VAL A 67 -23.69 -3.52 -5.20
CA VAL A 67 -22.97 -4.78 -4.97
C VAL A 67 -22.11 -4.64 -3.71
N GLY A 68 -22.25 -5.58 -2.78
CA GLY A 68 -21.48 -5.63 -1.54
C GLY A 68 -20.42 -6.72 -1.58
N TYR A 69 -19.22 -6.40 -1.10
CA TYR A 69 -18.07 -7.28 -1.02
C TYR A 69 -17.55 -7.41 0.41
N VAL A 70 -17.23 -8.63 0.85
CA VAL A 70 -16.43 -8.91 2.05
C VAL A 70 -15.14 -9.59 1.60
N ASP A 71 -13.99 -9.03 1.94
CA ASP A 71 -12.66 -9.58 1.59
C ASP A 71 -12.46 -9.83 0.08
N GLY A 72 -13.15 -9.05 -0.75
CA GLY A 72 -13.13 -9.19 -2.21
C GLY A 72 -14.13 -10.18 -2.78
N GLU A 73 -14.92 -10.88 -1.95
CA GLU A 73 -15.99 -11.78 -2.36
C GLU A 73 -17.36 -11.06 -2.34
N ILE A 74 -18.15 -11.20 -3.41
CA ILE A 74 -19.51 -10.66 -3.45
C ILE A 74 -20.40 -11.44 -2.50
N PHE A 75 -21.02 -10.75 -1.54
CA PHE A 75 -21.98 -11.38 -0.63
C PHE A 75 -23.43 -10.97 -0.92
N MET A 76 -23.67 -9.82 -1.54
CA MET A 76 -25.03 -9.34 -1.85
C MET A 76 -25.11 -8.60 -3.17
N HIS A 77 -26.30 -8.61 -3.77
CA HIS A 77 -26.66 -7.76 -4.91
C HIS A 77 -28.05 -7.15 -4.71
N TYR A 78 -28.20 -5.87 -5.05
CA TYR A 78 -29.49 -5.17 -5.11
C TYR A 78 -29.62 -4.47 -6.46
N ASN A 79 -30.83 -4.43 -7.01
CA ASN A 79 -31.15 -3.59 -8.15
C ASN A 79 -32.54 -2.99 -8.03
N SER A 80 -32.78 -1.88 -8.73
CA SER A 80 -34.02 -1.10 -8.63
C SER A 80 -35.23 -1.74 -9.31
N THR A 81 -35.02 -2.74 -10.16
CA THR A 81 -36.08 -3.53 -10.80
C THR A 81 -36.66 -4.55 -9.82
N GLY A 82 -35.82 -5.40 -9.23
CA GLY A 82 -36.22 -6.45 -8.29
C GLY A 82 -36.44 -5.95 -6.86
N ARG A 83 -35.88 -4.78 -6.50
CA ARG A 83 -36.05 -4.08 -5.21
C ARG A 83 -35.85 -4.99 -3.99
N ARG A 84 -34.91 -5.93 -4.10
CA ARG A 84 -34.59 -6.90 -3.06
C ARG A 84 -33.09 -7.10 -2.98
N TYR A 85 -32.58 -7.20 -1.75
CA TYR A 85 -31.23 -7.67 -1.50
C TYR A 85 -31.19 -9.19 -1.69
N VAL A 86 -30.43 -9.63 -2.68
CA VAL A 86 -30.24 -11.03 -3.02
C VAL A 86 -28.91 -11.51 -2.43
N PRO A 87 -28.94 -12.47 -1.49
CA PRO A 87 -27.75 -13.17 -1.01
C PRO A 87 -27.00 -13.81 -2.18
N ARG A 88 -25.68 -13.67 -2.21
CA ARG A 88 -24.80 -14.38 -3.16
C ARG A 88 -23.99 -15.48 -2.50
N THR A 89 -23.99 -15.53 -1.18
CA THR A 89 -23.31 -16.55 -0.37
C THR A 89 -24.28 -17.21 0.60
N GLU A 90 -24.01 -18.46 0.98
CA GLU A 90 -24.88 -19.20 1.92
C GLU A 90 -24.90 -18.54 3.31
N TRP A 91 -23.76 -18.01 3.75
CA TRP A 91 -23.58 -17.46 5.10
C TRP A 91 -24.34 -16.15 5.34
N ILE A 92 -24.77 -15.43 4.29
CA ILE A 92 -25.62 -14.24 4.44
C ILE A 92 -27.11 -14.53 4.25
N LYS A 93 -27.50 -15.75 3.85
CA LYS A 93 -28.92 -16.10 3.77
C LYS A 93 -29.56 -15.97 5.14
N ALA A 94 -30.77 -15.42 5.18
CA ALA A 94 -31.49 -15.28 6.43
C ALA A 94 -31.75 -16.68 7.05
N PRO A 95 -31.44 -16.88 8.35
CA PRO A 95 -31.81 -18.12 9.03
C PRO A 95 -33.33 -18.22 9.05
N GLY A 96 -33.88 -19.22 8.36
CA GLY A 96 -35.33 -19.43 8.23
C GLY A 96 -35.90 -19.23 6.83
N ALA A 97 -35.08 -19.03 5.78
CA ALA A 97 -35.54 -19.21 4.39
C ALA A 97 -35.67 -20.71 3.99
N VAL A 98 -36.09 -21.53 4.94
CA VAL A 98 -36.60 -22.88 4.70
C VAL A 98 -38.10 -22.68 4.49
N ASP A 99 -38.57 -22.90 3.27
CA ASP A 99 -40.00 -22.97 2.97
C ASP A 99 -40.64 -24.02 3.90
N PRO A 100 -41.81 -23.77 4.52
CA PRO A 100 -42.53 -24.78 5.29
C PRO A 100 -42.97 -25.98 4.44
#